data_AF-A0A965GQQ9-F1
#
_entry.id   AF-A0A965GQQ9-F1
#
_cell.length_a   1.000
_cell.length_b   1.000
_cell.length_c   1.000
_cell.angle_alpha   90.00
_cell.angle_beta   90.00
_cell.angle_gamma   90.00
#
_symmetry.space_group_name_H-M   'P 1'
#
loop_
_entity.id
_entity.type
_entity.pdbx_description
1 polymer ?
#
loop_
_entity_poly.entity_id
_entity_poly.type
_entity_poly.pdbx_seq_one_letter_code
_entity_poly.pdbx_strand_id
1 'polypeptide(L)'
;MRTAIAQAVDKAAVINAAVGGHGRPIEAPILPGSLGEHPDVAKIAFDVSAAQKTLEDAGYKLPEGGTVRTLKKAPGGDLPNELSVTITTVKNAEFVQAAEAIASELAVVGIKADVNAVENGSFFATVIEPHAYQILLTGTLLGVD
;
A
#
# COMPACT_ATOMS: atom_id res chain seq x y z
N MET A 1 8.83 -7.10 2.16
CA MET A 1 7.91 -6.33 1.29
C MET A 1 6.81 -5.63 2.08
N ARG A 2 5.87 -6.36 2.72
CA ARG A 2 4.76 -5.73 3.47
C ARG A 2 5.20 -4.67 4.49
N THR A 3 6.25 -4.95 5.26
CA THR A 3 6.83 -3.99 6.22
C THR A 3 7.36 -2.74 5.53
N ALA A 4 8.07 -2.88 4.41
CA ALA A 4 8.60 -1.73 3.67
C ALA A 4 7.49 -0.85 3.08
N ILE A 5 6.42 -1.46 2.57
CA ILE A 5 5.22 -0.72 2.13
C ILE A 5 4.62 0.07 3.30
N ALA A 6 4.41 -0.58 4.45
CA ALA A 6 3.84 0.09 5.62
C ALA A 6 4.73 1.23 6.16
N GLN A 7 6.06 1.09 6.09
CA GLN A 7 7.01 2.14 6.46
C GLN A 7 7.07 3.28 5.43
N ALA A 8 6.79 3.00 4.16
CA ALA A 8 6.84 3.99 3.09
C ALA A 8 5.58 4.86 3.00
N VAL A 9 4.48 4.48 3.64
CA VAL A 9 3.19 5.16 3.51
C VAL A 9 2.95 6.12 4.68
N ASP A 10 2.80 7.41 4.38
CA ASP A 10 2.39 8.42 5.34
C ASP A 10 0.85 8.49 5.38
N LYS A 11 0.27 7.79 6.36
CA LYS A 11 -1.19 7.75 6.53
C LYS A 11 -1.80 9.15 6.68
N ALA A 12 -1.11 10.10 7.32
CA ALA A 12 -1.64 11.44 7.49
C ALA A 12 -1.65 12.22 6.16
N ALA A 13 -0.60 12.08 5.36
CA ALA A 13 -0.55 12.65 4.02
C ALA A 13 -1.62 12.05 3.10
N VAL A 14 -1.82 10.73 3.14
CA VAL A 14 -2.88 10.05 2.38
C VAL A 14 -4.28 10.54 2.81
N ILE A 15 -4.55 10.69 4.11
CA ILE A 15 -5.82 11.24 4.61
C ILE A 15 -6.03 12.68 4.11
N ASN A 16 -4.98 13.51 4.14
CA ASN A 16 -5.06 14.88 3.63
C ASN A 16 -5.36 14.91 2.12
N ALA A 17 -4.71 14.06 1.33
CA ALA A 17 -4.91 13.99 -0.10
C ALA A 17 -6.30 13.46 -0.48
N ALA A 18 -6.77 12.40 0.17
CA ALA A 18 -7.99 11.69 -0.23
C ALA A 18 -9.28 12.32 0.28
N VAL A 19 -9.26 12.82 1.53
CA VAL A 19 -10.46 13.28 2.25
C VAL A 19 -10.25 14.63 2.94
N GLY A 20 -9.24 15.41 2.53
CA GLY A 20 -9.03 16.77 3.02
C GLY A 20 -8.75 16.86 4.53
N GLY A 21 -8.18 15.81 5.13
CA GLY A 21 -7.91 15.77 6.57
C GLY A 21 -9.08 15.23 7.40
N HIS A 22 -10.21 14.89 6.78
CA HIS A 22 -11.37 14.31 7.45
C HIS A 22 -11.21 12.79 7.66
N GLY A 23 -10.20 12.42 8.44
CA GLY A 23 -9.93 11.04 8.82
C GLY A 23 -8.99 10.96 10.01
N ARG A 24 -8.93 9.79 10.64
CA ARG A 24 -7.97 9.51 11.71
C ARG A 24 -7.16 8.27 11.35
N PRO A 25 -5.82 8.32 11.42
CA PRO A 25 -5.01 7.13 11.19
C PRO A 25 -5.32 6.08 12.27
N ILE A 26 -5.41 4.83 11.82
CA ILE A 26 -5.50 3.67 12.70
C ILE A 26 -4.23 2.84 12.61
N GLU A 27 -3.77 2.33 13.75
CA GLU A 27 -2.52 1.56 13.87
C GLU A 27 -2.76 0.06 14.04
N ALA A 28 -4.01 -0.33 14.25
CA ALA A 28 -4.43 -1.69 14.50
C ALA A 28 -5.76 -1.98 13.80
N PRO A 29 -6.06 -3.25 13.49
CA PRO A 29 -7.35 -3.65 12.92
C PRO A 29 -8.51 -3.44 13.90
N ILE A 30 -8.22 -3.33 15.20
CA ILE A 30 -9.20 -3.04 16.24
C ILE A 30 -9.18 -1.54 16.52
N LEU A 31 -10.36 -0.91 16.49
CA LEU A 31 -10.49 0.51 16.74
C LEU A 31 -10.25 0.84 18.21
N PRO A 32 -9.66 2.02 18.52
CA PRO A 32 -9.56 2.51 19.89
C PRO A 32 -10.96 2.57 20.54
N GLY A 33 -11.09 2.03 21.75
CA GLY A 33 -12.36 1.95 22.49
C GLY A 33 -13.25 0.75 22.16
N SER A 34 -12.84 -0.14 21.24
CA SER A 34 -13.56 -1.39 20.95
C SER A 34 -13.14 -2.53 21.88
N LEU A 35 -14.03 -3.51 22.06
CA LEU A 35 -13.73 -4.73 22.81
C LEU A 35 -12.56 -5.47 22.15
N GLY A 36 -11.53 -5.80 22.93
CA GLY A 36 -10.30 -6.44 22.43
C GLY A 36 -9.19 -5.47 22.01
N GLU A 37 -9.33 -4.17 22.29
CA GLU A 37 -8.20 -3.24 22.20
C GLU A 37 -7.07 -3.68 23.14
N HIS A 38 -5.84 -3.73 22.61
CA HIS A 38 -4.64 -3.90 23.39
C HIS A 38 -3.74 -2.67 23.18
N PRO A 39 -3.27 -1.98 24.24
CA PRO A 39 -2.47 -0.76 24.09
C PRO A 39 -1.12 -1.01 23.39
N ASP A 40 -0.56 -2.21 23.58
CA ASP A 40 0.77 -2.60 23.08
C ASP A 40 0.75 -3.31 21.71
N VAL A 41 -0.09 -2.88 20.77
CA VAL A 41 0.00 -3.38 19.39
C VAL A 41 1.25 -2.81 18.73
N ALA A 42 2.05 -3.68 18.09
CA ALA A 42 3.22 -3.28 17.33
C ALA A 42 2.82 -2.34 16.19
N LYS A 43 3.35 -1.12 16.21
CA LYS A 43 3.07 -0.08 15.22
C LYS A 43 4.21 -0.02 14.23
N ILE A 44 3.88 0.04 12.94
CA ILE A 44 4.86 0.33 11.90
C ILE A 44 4.74 1.82 11.60
N ALA A 45 5.72 2.59 12.07
CA ALA A 45 5.76 4.03 11.80
C ALA A 45 6.16 4.29 10.35
N PHE A 46 5.67 5.41 9.81
CA PHE A 46 6.16 5.98 8.57
C PHE A 46 7.63 6.39 8.75
N ASP A 47 8.51 5.76 7.97
CA ASP A 47 9.94 6.00 7.96
C ASP A 47 10.51 5.54 6.60
N VAL A 48 10.72 6.51 5.71
CA VAL A 48 11.27 6.30 4.37
C VAL A 48 12.65 5.64 4.42
N SER A 49 13.49 6.00 5.39
CA SER A 49 14.85 5.44 5.50
C SER A 49 14.78 3.98 5.94
N ALA A 50 13.93 3.65 6.91
CA ALA A 50 13.70 2.27 7.33
C ALA A 50 13.07 1.43 6.20
N ALA A 51 12.18 2.00 5.40
CA ALA A 51 11.61 1.34 4.22
C ALA A 51 12.70 1.00 3.19
N GLN A 52 13.56 1.97 2.84
CA GLN A 52 14.69 1.77 1.93
C GLN A 52 15.63 0.68 2.43
N LYS A 53 16.00 0.72 3.72
CA LYS A 53 16.83 -0.31 4.35
C LYS A 53 16.18 -1.69 4.29
N THR A 54 14.89 -1.78 4.61
CA THR A 54 14.13 -3.05 4.56
C THR A 54 14.09 -3.63 3.15
N LEU A 55 14.02 -2.79 2.11
CA LEU A 55 14.09 -3.22 0.71
C LEU A 55 15.49 -3.72 0.34
N GLU A 56 16.55 -3.05 0.79
CA GLU A 56 17.94 -3.44 0.56
C GLU A 56 18.30 -4.75 1.24
N ASP A 57 17.91 -4.91 2.50
CA ASP A 57 18.07 -6.15 3.28
C ASP A 57 17.34 -7.32 2.61
N ALA A 58 16.22 -7.05 1.92
CA ALA A 58 15.47 -8.02 1.13
C ALA A 58 16.05 -8.24 -0.29
N GLY A 59 17.16 -7.58 -0.64
CA GLY A 59 17.87 -7.75 -1.90
C GLY A 59 17.38 -6.88 -3.06
N TYR A 60 16.41 -5.99 -2.83
CA TYR A 60 15.91 -5.06 -3.85
C TYR A 60 16.84 -3.86 -3.98
N LYS A 61 17.55 -3.78 -5.11
CA LYS A 61 18.55 -2.75 -5.37
C LYS A 61 18.05 -1.76 -6.40
N LEU A 62 18.33 -0.48 -6.17
CA LEU A 62 18.12 0.56 -7.17
C LEU A 62 19.25 0.44 -8.22
N PRO A 63 18.95 0.22 -9.50
CA PRO A 63 19.97 0.21 -10.54
C PRO A 63 20.53 1.63 -10.74
N GLU A 64 21.77 1.71 -11.20
CA GLU A 64 22.43 3.00 -11.44
C GLU A 64 21.63 3.84 -12.44
N GLY A 65 21.25 5.06 -12.04
CA GLY A 65 20.40 5.95 -12.84
C GLY A 65 18.92 5.53 -12.98
N GLY A 66 18.50 4.44 -12.34
CA GLY A 66 17.11 3.99 -12.35
C GLY A 66 16.29 4.55 -11.18
N THR A 67 14.97 4.57 -11.36
CA THR A 67 14.00 5.00 -10.35
C THR A 67 13.29 3.83 -9.65
N VAL A 68 13.31 2.65 -10.26
CA VAL A 68 12.61 1.46 -9.75
C VAL A 68 13.63 0.42 -9.30
N ARG A 69 13.44 -0.11 -8.09
CA ARG A 69 14.29 -1.17 -7.53
C ARG A 69 14.05 -2.48 -8.27
N THR A 70 15.08 -3.31 -8.35
CA THR A 70 15.05 -4.61 -8.99
C THR A 70 15.58 -5.69 -8.05
N LEU A 71 15.04 -6.90 -8.15
CA LEU A 71 15.60 -8.08 -7.47
C LEU A 71 16.51 -8.83 -8.45
N LYS A 72 17.72 -9.20 -8.02
CA LYS A 72 18.60 -10.07 -8.81
C LYS A 72 17.91 -11.43 -9.02
N LYS A 73 17.60 -11.73 -10.30
CA LYS A 73 17.05 -12.98 -10.87
C LYS A 73 16.16 -13.84 -9.96
N ALA A 74 14.88 -13.97 -10.31
CA ALA A 74 14.13 -15.17 -9.96
C ALA A 74 14.78 -16.39 -10.65
N PRO A 75 14.80 -17.59 -10.04
CA PRO A 75 15.30 -18.79 -10.71
C PRO A 75 14.51 -19.04 -12.02
N GLY A 76 15.15 -18.88 -13.18
CA GLY A 76 14.56 -19.15 -14.50
C GLY A 76 14.23 -17.94 -15.40
N GLY A 77 14.57 -16.70 -15.01
CA GLY A 77 14.37 -15.51 -15.84
C GLY A 77 15.67 -14.80 -16.24
N ASP A 78 15.77 -14.35 -17.49
CA ASP A 78 16.92 -13.61 -18.02
C ASP A 78 16.85 -12.09 -17.78
N LEU A 79 15.75 -11.56 -17.26
CA LEU A 79 15.55 -10.13 -17.01
C LEU A 79 15.46 -9.80 -15.50
N PRO A 80 15.95 -8.62 -15.07
CA PRO A 80 15.71 -8.12 -13.72
C PRO A 80 14.21 -7.91 -13.51
N ASN A 81 13.68 -8.44 -12.40
CA ASN A 81 12.29 -8.20 -12.02
C ASN A 81 12.21 -6.84 -11.33
N GLU A 82 11.69 -5.84 -12.05
CA GLU A 82 11.29 -4.56 -11.47
C GLU A 82 10.30 -4.80 -10.33
N LEU A 83 10.53 -4.10 -9.22
CA LEU A 83 9.63 -4.12 -8.08
C LEU A 83 8.40 -3.28 -8.41
N SER A 84 7.44 -3.93 -9.05
CA SER A 84 6.16 -3.37 -9.44
C SER A 84 5.02 -4.03 -8.67
N VAL A 85 4.04 -3.21 -8.27
CA VAL A 85 2.80 -3.65 -7.64
C VAL A 85 1.61 -2.94 -8.28
N THR A 86 0.43 -3.55 -8.23
CA THR A 86 -0.83 -2.93 -8.61
C THR A 86 -1.70 -2.71 -7.38
N ILE A 87 -2.12 -1.46 -7.17
CA ILE A 87 -3.12 -1.06 -6.18
C ILE A 87 -4.48 -1.09 -6.86
N THR A 88 -5.29 -2.09 -6.54
CA THR A 88 -6.66 -2.20 -7.05
C THR A 88 -7.63 -1.57 -6.06
N THR A 89 -8.51 -0.71 -6.56
CA THR A 89 -9.54 -0.05 -5.75
C THR A 89 -10.82 0.20 -6.54
N VAL A 90 -11.89 0.61 -5.85
CA VAL A 90 -13.12 1.03 -6.50
C VAL A 90 -12.95 2.43 -7.09
N LYS A 91 -13.52 2.65 -8.28
CA LYS A 91 -13.44 3.91 -9.00
C LYS A 91 -14.36 4.97 -8.39
N ASN A 92 -13.93 5.53 -7.26
CA ASN A 92 -14.47 6.76 -6.68
C ASN A 92 -13.32 7.77 -6.46
N ALA A 93 -13.65 9.05 -6.28
CA ALA A 93 -12.63 10.09 -6.16
C ALA A 93 -11.73 9.90 -4.92
N GLU A 94 -12.30 9.51 -3.77
CA GLU A 94 -11.55 9.39 -2.52
C GLU A 94 -10.57 8.21 -2.56
N PHE A 95 -10.98 7.02 -3.02
CA PHE A 95 -10.07 5.88 -3.07
C PHE A 95 -9.05 6.01 -4.20
N VAL A 96 -9.40 6.63 -5.33
CA VAL A 96 -8.42 6.89 -6.40
C VAL A 96 -7.35 7.87 -5.90
N GLN A 97 -7.73 8.98 -5.26
CA GLN A 97 -6.77 9.93 -4.69
C GLN A 97 -5.90 9.29 -3.60
N ALA A 98 -6.48 8.44 -2.73
CA ALA A 98 -5.72 7.69 -1.75
C ALA A 98 -4.72 6.73 -2.42
N ALA A 99 -5.14 5.98 -3.44
CA ALA A 99 -4.29 5.05 -4.17
C ALA A 99 -3.14 5.77 -4.90
N GLU A 100 -3.39 6.92 -5.52
CA GLU A 100 -2.39 7.74 -6.19
C GLU A 100 -1.39 8.36 -5.22
N ALA A 101 -1.84 8.81 -4.04
CA ALA A 101 -0.96 9.27 -2.97
C ALA A 101 -0.02 8.15 -2.49
N ILE A 102 -0.59 6.97 -2.20
CA ILE A 102 0.19 5.78 -1.83
C ILE A 102 1.18 5.41 -2.94
N ALA A 103 0.75 5.41 -4.21
CA ALA A 103 1.62 5.09 -5.33
C ALA A 103 2.82 6.05 -5.44
N SER A 104 2.57 7.34 -5.20
CA SER A 104 3.62 8.38 -5.20
C SER A 104 4.61 8.18 -4.05
N GLU A 105 4.13 7.85 -2.86
CA GLU A 105 4.98 7.57 -1.69
C GLU A 105 5.81 6.29 -1.90
N LEU A 106 5.23 5.26 -2.50
CA LEU A 106 5.95 4.04 -2.88
C LEU A 106 7.04 4.30 -3.93
N ALA A 107 6.81 5.24 -4.86
CA ALA A 107 7.81 5.62 -5.85
C ALA A 107 9.07 6.24 -5.20
N VAL A 108 8.93 6.98 -4.08
CA VAL A 108 10.05 7.58 -3.34
C VAL A 108 11.04 6.51 -2.82
N VAL A 109 10.54 5.32 -2.48
CA VAL A 109 11.39 4.20 -2.04
C VAL A 109 11.78 3.26 -3.18
N GLY A 110 11.42 3.60 -4.42
CA GLY A 110 11.73 2.85 -5.64
C GLY A 110 10.83 1.64 -5.88
N ILE A 111 9.60 1.66 -5.37
CA ILE A 111 8.55 0.69 -5.72
C ILE A 111 7.68 1.33 -6.81
N LYS A 112 7.57 0.69 -7.97
CA LYS A 112 6.59 1.10 -8.99
C LYS A 112 5.21 0.64 -8.55
N ALA A 113 4.25 1.55 -8.46
CA ALA A 113 2.88 1.22 -8.10
C ALA A 113 1.92 1.76 -9.17
N ASP A 114 1.20 0.85 -9.84
CA ASP A 114 0.16 1.21 -10.80
C ASP A 114 -1.22 1.17 -10.11
N VAL A 115 -2.08 2.15 -10.39
CA VAL A 115 -3.44 2.21 -9.83
C VAL A 115 -4.43 1.61 -10.83
N ASN A 116 -5.17 0.58 -10.36
CA ASN A 116 -6.25 -0.05 -11.11
C ASN A 116 -7.60 0.29 -10.45
N ALA A 117 -8.27 1.31 -11.00
CA ALA A 117 -9.59 1.74 -10.53
C ALA A 117 -10.70 0.99 -11.28
N VAL A 118 -11.48 0.20 -10.55
CA VAL A 118 -12.51 -0.69 -11.11
C VAL A 118 -13.90 -0.18 -10.76
N GLU A 119 -14.83 -0.29 -11.71
CA GLU A 119 -16.22 0.15 -11.52
C GLU A 119 -16.89 -0.58 -10.34
N ASN A 120 -17.64 0.15 -9.51
CA ASN A 120 -18.24 -0.40 -8.29
C ASN A 120 -19.11 -1.64 -8.55
N GLY A 121 -19.97 -1.58 -9.58
CA GLY A 121 -20.91 -2.66 -9.90
C GLY A 121 -20.27 -3.99 -10.31
N SER A 122 -18.99 -3.99 -10.73
CA SER A 122 -18.25 -5.21 -11.06
C SER A 122 -17.13 -5.54 -10.07
N PHE A 123 -16.82 -4.63 -9.13
CA PHE A 123 -15.68 -4.75 -8.23
C PHE A 123 -15.67 -6.06 -7.45
N PHE A 124 -16.81 -6.44 -6.86
CA PHE A 124 -16.89 -7.66 -6.07
C PHE A 124 -16.63 -8.91 -6.92
N ALA A 125 -17.36 -9.08 -8.02
CA ALA A 125 -17.29 -10.27 -8.87
C ALA A 125 -15.96 -10.40 -9.64
N THR A 126 -15.30 -9.28 -9.95
CA THR A 126 -14.09 -9.27 -10.81
C THR A 126 -12.78 -9.11 -10.05
N VAL A 127 -12.81 -8.54 -8.85
CA VAL A 127 -11.62 -8.28 -8.03
C VAL A 127 -11.64 -9.13 -6.76
N ILE A 128 -12.73 -9.04 -5.98
CA ILE A 128 -12.79 -9.63 -4.64
C ILE A 128 -12.93 -11.15 -4.71
N GLU A 129 -13.99 -11.66 -5.35
CA GLU A 129 -14.30 -13.09 -5.45
C GLU A 129 -13.14 -13.91 -6.07
N PRO A 130 -12.52 -13.49 -7.19
CA PRO A 130 -11.40 -14.22 -7.77
C PRO A 130 -10.04 -13.92 -7.11
N HIS A 131 -9.98 -13.06 -6.09
CA HIS A 131 -8.74 -12.53 -5.52
C HIS A 131 -7.78 -11.93 -6.57
N ALA A 132 -8.33 -11.23 -7.56
CA ALA A 132 -7.59 -10.66 -8.70
C ALA A 132 -6.91 -9.33 -8.35
N TYR A 133 -6.05 -9.33 -7.32
CA TYR A 133 -5.32 -8.14 -6.88
C TYR A 133 -4.00 -8.51 -6.19
N GLN A 134 -3.07 -7.55 -6.17
CA GLN A 134 -1.83 -7.65 -5.39
C GLN A 134 -1.94 -6.82 -4.11
N ILE A 135 -2.42 -5.58 -4.23
CA ILE A 135 -2.81 -4.71 -3.12
C ILE A 135 -4.27 -4.32 -3.34
N LEU A 136 -5.09 -4.47 -2.31
CA LEU A 136 -6.49 -4.05 -2.31
C LEU A 136 -6.65 -2.84 -1.40
N LEU A 137 -7.16 -1.74 -1.94
CA LEU A 137 -7.58 -0.58 -1.17
C LEU A 137 -9.11 -0.49 -1.20
N THR A 138 -9.74 -0.65 -0.05
CA THR A 138 -11.21 -0.61 0.09
C THR A 138 -11.59 -0.09 1.47
N GLY A 139 -12.85 0.36 1.60
CA GLY A 139 -13.46 0.65 2.89
C GLY A 139 -14.13 -0.58 3.49
N THR A 140 -14.29 -0.57 4.82
CA THR A 140 -15.15 -1.51 5.55
C THR A 140 -16.13 -0.68 6.37
N LEU A 141 -17.42 -0.96 6.20
CA LEU A 141 -18.47 -0.44 7.07
C LEU A 141 -18.53 -1.35 8.29
N LEU A 142 -18.06 -0.86 9.43
CA LEU A 142 -18.22 -1.55 10.70
C LEU A 142 -19.63 -1.26 11.19
N GLY A 143 -20.47 -2.29 11.27
CA GLY A 143 -21.74 -2.21 11.97
C GLY A 143 -21.46 -2.02 13.46
N VAL A 144 -21.92 -0.90 14.02
CA VAL A 144 -22.12 -0.78 15.46
C VAL A 144 -23.47 -1.44 15.74
N ASP A 145 -23.45 -2.68 16.19
CA ASP A 145 -24.61 -3.30 16.84
C ASP A 145 -24.64 -2.85 18.31
#